data_AF-A0A0R2FQM0-F1
#
_entry.id   AF-A0A0R2FQM0-F1
#
_cell.length_a   1.000
_cell.length_b   1.000
_cell.length_c   1.000
_cell.angle_alpha   90.00
_cell.angle_beta   90.00
_cell.angle_gamma   90.00
#
_symmetry.space_group_name_H-M   'P 1'
#
loop_
_entity.id
_entity.type
_entity.pdbx_description
1 polymer ?
#
loop_
_entity_poly.entity_id
_entity_poly.type
_entity_poly.pdbx_seq_one_letter_code
_entity_poly.pdbx_strand_id
1 'polypeptide(L)'
;MSFAKGSSAETIIRRVASDAGIKLTKVYLKKNHVYKKGYTVSGKPLSCIQKIAKQCGSQVFMRRGGVYIDDLSKAMGHKEHILITTKLKGSHGGTGLTAYPTTDQENAEAKHATWEVVSLLRYQISTGSVVTVQDRFLSGTFRVKSGVHACDDSSFTTTMEVYV
;
A
#
# COMPACT_ATOMS: atom_id res chain seq x y z
N MET A 1 -4.04 12.42 -24.97
CA MET A 1 -5.48 12.05 -24.85
C MET A 1 -6.19 13.17 -24.12
N SER A 2 -7.39 13.56 -24.57
CA SER A 2 -8.11 14.72 -24.01
C SER A 2 -9.51 14.31 -23.54
N PHE A 3 -9.96 14.92 -22.45
CA PHE A 3 -11.24 14.64 -21.81
C PHE A 3 -12.08 15.90 -21.71
N ALA A 4 -13.39 15.75 -21.94
CA ALA A 4 -14.34 16.84 -21.83
C ALA A 4 -14.48 17.35 -20.39
N LYS A 5 -14.96 18.59 -20.25
CA LYS A 5 -15.34 19.17 -18.96
C LYS A 5 -16.33 18.26 -18.23
N GLY A 6 -16.16 18.11 -16.93
CA GLY A 6 -17.02 17.27 -16.08
C GLY A 6 -16.59 15.81 -16.00
N SER A 7 -15.47 15.43 -16.63
CA SER A 7 -14.92 14.07 -16.50
C SER A 7 -14.45 13.80 -15.07
N SER A 8 -14.82 12.65 -14.52
CA SER A 8 -14.34 12.21 -13.21
C SER A 8 -12.92 11.62 -13.30
N ALA A 9 -12.17 11.69 -12.20
CA ALA A 9 -10.84 11.11 -12.09
C ALA A 9 -10.86 9.60 -12.36
N GLU A 10 -11.88 8.90 -11.86
CA GLU A 10 -12.04 7.46 -12.12
C GLU A 10 -12.21 7.17 -13.62
N THR A 11 -13.06 7.93 -14.32
CA THR A 11 -13.28 7.76 -15.77
C THR A 11 -11.98 7.97 -16.54
N ILE A 12 -11.22 9.01 -16.19
CA ILE A 12 -9.93 9.31 -16.82
C ILE A 12 -8.94 8.17 -16.58
N ILE A 13 -8.80 7.70 -15.34
CA ILE A 13 -7.90 6.60 -14.98
C ILE A 13 -8.24 5.33 -15.76
N ARG A 14 -9.52 4.94 -15.80
CA ARG A 14 -9.96 3.72 -16.50
C ARG A 14 -9.69 3.83 -18.00
N ARG A 15 -9.92 5.00 -18.61
CA ARG A 15 -9.67 5.22 -20.04
C ARG A 15 -8.18 5.19 -20.37
N VAL A 16 -7.35 5.87 -19.58
CA VAL A 16 -5.89 5.87 -19.76
C VAL A 16 -5.32 4.46 -19.60
N ALA A 17 -5.81 3.70 -18.62
CA ALA A 17 -5.38 2.32 -18.44
C ALA A 17 -5.80 1.41 -19.61
N SER A 18 -7.03 1.54 -20.10
CA SER A 18 -7.54 0.77 -21.23
C SER A 18 -6.70 1.00 -22.49
N ASP A 19 -6.44 2.26 -22.85
CA ASP A 19 -5.70 2.58 -24.08
C ASP A 19 -4.21 2.17 -23.98
N ALA A 20 -3.67 2.06 -22.76
CA ALA A 20 -2.31 1.61 -22.50
C ALA A 20 -2.18 0.10 -22.23
N GLY A 21 -3.27 -0.67 -22.27
CA GLY A 21 -3.26 -2.11 -21.95
C GLY A 21 -2.96 -2.44 -20.48
N ILE A 22 -3.16 -1.49 -19.56
CA ILE A 22 -2.89 -1.68 -18.13
C ILE A 22 -4.09 -2.35 -17.45
N LYS A 23 -3.86 -3.53 -16.86
CA LYS A 23 -4.88 -4.27 -16.11
C LYS A 23 -5.13 -3.65 -14.73
N LEU A 24 -6.19 -2.84 -14.62
CA LEU A 24 -6.72 -2.35 -13.34
C LEU A 24 -7.52 -3.46 -12.66
N THR A 25 -7.08 -3.89 -11.48
CA THR A 25 -7.76 -4.95 -10.72
C THR A 25 -8.74 -4.40 -9.69
N LYS A 26 -8.37 -3.30 -9.01
CA LYS A 26 -9.25 -2.59 -8.09
C LYS A 26 -8.98 -1.10 -8.16
N VAL A 27 -10.05 -0.30 -8.19
CA VAL A 27 -9.98 1.15 -8.18
C VAL A 27 -10.86 1.66 -7.05
N TYR A 28 -10.23 2.24 -6.02
CA TYR A 28 -10.88 2.97 -4.95
C TYR A 28 -10.17 4.30 -4.75
N LEU A 29 -10.90 5.39 -5.00
CA LEU A 29 -10.40 6.75 -4.81
C LEU A 29 -11.00 7.35 -3.54
N LYS A 30 -10.18 7.91 -2.65
CA LYS A 30 -10.64 8.56 -1.42
C LYS A 30 -11.62 9.70 -1.73
N LYS A 31 -11.32 10.50 -2.74
CA LYS A 31 -12.20 11.53 -3.29
C LYS A 31 -12.20 11.41 -4.81
N ASN A 32 -13.33 11.03 -5.41
CA ASN A 32 -13.45 11.04 -6.87
C ASN A 32 -13.60 12.48 -7.38
N HIS A 33 -12.46 13.10 -7.71
CA HIS A 33 -12.44 14.49 -8.19
C HIS A 33 -13.09 14.61 -9.57
N VAL A 34 -13.93 15.62 -9.76
CA VAL A 34 -14.54 15.95 -11.05
C VAL A 34 -13.85 17.18 -11.63
N TYR A 35 -13.22 17.03 -12.79
CA TYR A 35 -12.49 18.11 -13.43
C TYR A 35 -13.46 19.11 -14.07
N LYS A 36 -13.53 20.32 -13.49
CA LYS A 36 -14.42 21.42 -13.95
C LYS A 36 -14.04 22.03 -15.30
N LYS A 37 -12.84 21.73 -15.81
CA LYS A 37 -12.31 22.15 -17.12
C LYS A 37 -11.95 20.89 -17.92
N GLY A 38 -11.74 21.05 -19.23
CA GLY A 38 -11.16 19.97 -20.03
C GLY A 38 -9.80 19.55 -19.46
N TYR A 39 -9.51 18.25 -19.51
CA TYR A 39 -8.28 17.68 -18.95
C TYR A 39 -7.52 16.93 -20.03
N THR A 40 -6.24 17.23 -20.20
CA THR A 40 -5.37 16.57 -21.17
C THR A 40 -4.33 15.73 -20.44
N VAL A 41 -4.29 14.45 -20.79
CA VAL A 41 -3.28 13.51 -20.32
C VAL A 41 -2.14 13.46 -21.33
N SER A 42 -0.94 13.83 -20.87
CA SER A 42 0.32 13.72 -21.59
C SER A 42 1.39 13.03 -20.75
N GLY A 43 2.20 12.19 -21.39
CA GLY A 43 3.29 11.44 -20.76
C GLY A 43 2.99 9.95 -20.57
N LYS A 44 3.80 9.29 -19.75
CA LYS A 44 3.72 7.84 -19.49
C LYS A 44 2.39 7.50 -18.78
N PRO A 45 1.57 6.57 -19.31
CA PRO A 45 0.23 6.28 -18.79
C PRO A 45 0.18 6.00 -17.29
N LEU A 46 1.09 5.15 -16.78
CA LEU A 46 1.14 4.79 -15.36
C LEU A 46 1.44 6.01 -14.47
N SER A 47 2.36 6.87 -14.89
CA SER A 47 2.69 8.10 -14.16
C SER A 47 1.53 9.08 -14.13
N CYS A 48 0.74 9.16 -15.21
CA CYS A 48 -0.48 9.96 -15.24
C CYS A 48 -1.53 9.43 -14.26
N ILE A 49 -1.77 8.10 -14.25
CA ILE A 49 -2.68 7.45 -13.29
C ILE A 49 -2.23 7.72 -11.86
N GLN A 50 -0.93 7.59 -11.56
CA GLN A 50 -0.36 7.92 -10.25
C GLN A 50 -0.61 9.37 -9.82
N LYS A 51 -0.41 10.33 -10.73
CA LYS A 51 -0.66 11.75 -10.44
C LYS A 51 -2.13 12.02 -10.12
N ILE A 52 -3.06 11.48 -10.91
CA ILE A 52 -4.50 11.65 -10.72
C ILE A 52 -4.96 10.98 -9.41
N ALA A 53 -4.49 9.76 -9.13
CA ALA A 53 -4.78 9.06 -7.89
C ALA A 53 -4.28 9.86 -6.67
N LYS A 54 -3.05 10.41 -6.73
CA LYS A 54 -2.49 11.25 -5.67
C LYS A 54 -3.31 12.51 -5.42
N GLN A 55 -3.80 13.17 -6.48
CA GLN A 55 -4.73 14.32 -6.36
C GLN A 55 -6.05 13.93 -5.67
N CYS A 56 -6.50 12.69 -5.87
CA CYS A 56 -7.68 12.14 -5.23
C CYS A 56 -7.44 11.66 -3.79
N GLY A 57 -6.19 11.75 -3.28
CA GLY A 57 -5.81 11.26 -1.95
C GLY A 57 -5.66 9.75 -1.87
N SER A 58 -5.34 9.09 -2.99
CA SER A 58 -5.11 7.65 -3.11
C SER A 58 -3.74 7.33 -3.68
N GLN A 59 -3.27 6.11 -3.44
CA GLN A 59 -2.01 5.58 -3.91
C GLN A 59 -2.24 4.47 -4.95
N VAL A 60 -1.29 4.36 -5.88
CA VAL A 60 -1.27 3.32 -6.91
C VAL A 60 -0.14 2.37 -6.57
N PHE A 61 -0.44 1.08 -6.51
CA PHE A 61 0.56 0.05 -6.27
C PHE A 61 0.29 -1.17 -7.14
N MET A 62 1.33 -1.95 -7.38
CA MET A 62 1.21 -3.24 -8.07
C MET A 62 1.08 -4.35 -7.04
N ARG A 63 0.18 -5.29 -7.31
CA ARG A 63 0.03 -6.49 -6.49
C ARG A 63 -0.33 -7.66 -7.39
N ARG A 64 0.48 -8.73 -7.35
CA ARG A 64 0.29 -9.97 -8.13
C ARG A 64 0.01 -9.72 -9.62
N GLY A 65 0.79 -8.84 -10.24
CA GLY A 65 0.66 -8.50 -11.67
C GLY A 65 -0.52 -7.59 -12.04
N GLY A 66 -1.33 -7.16 -11.06
CA GLY A 66 -2.42 -6.20 -11.26
C GLY A 66 -2.09 -4.83 -10.69
N VAL A 67 -2.62 -3.78 -11.31
CA VAL A 67 -2.58 -2.42 -10.76
C VAL A 67 -3.76 -2.19 -9.84
N TYR A 68 -3.48 -1.71 -8.63
CA TYR A 68 -4.45 -1.37 -7.60
C TYR A 68 -4.37 0.11 -7.29
N ILE A 69 -5.53 0.72 -7.02
CA ILE A 69 -5.64 2.08 -6.53
C ILE A 69 -6.48 2.05 -5.26
N ASP A 70 -5.93 2.56 -4.16
CA ASP A 70 -6.56 2.53 -2.84
C ASP A 70 -6.13 3.76 -2.02
N ASP A 71 -6.89 4.14 -0.99
CA ASP A 71 -6.52 5.26 -0.13
C ASP A 71 -5.47 4.90 0.93
N LEU A 72 -5.26 3.60 1.19
CA LEU A 72 -4.35 2.99 2.17
C LEU A 72 -4.40 3.55 3.61
N SER A 73 -5.25 4.55 3.85
CA SER A 73 -5.43 5.24 5.13
C SER A 73 -6.40 4.50 6.05
N LYS A 74 -7.22 3.60 5.49
CA LYS A 74 -8.14 2.77 6.25
C LYS A 74 -7.60 1.34 6.35
N ALA A 75 -7.85 0.68 7.47
CA ALA A 75 -7.65 -0.77 7.64
C ALA A 75 -8.70 -1.61 6.84
N MET A 76 -9.10 -1.12 5.67
CA MET A 76 -9.94 -1.83 4.71
C MET A 76 -9.06 -2.31 3.57
N GLY A 77 -9.05 -3.62 3.35
CA GLY A 77 -8.38 -4.22 2.20
C GLY A 77 -8.12 -5.70 2.40
N HIS A 78 -7.07 -6.21 1.77
CA HIS A 78 -6.75 -7.63 1.79
C HIS A 78 -6.34 -8.08 3.18
N LYS A 79 -7.22 -8.82 3.84
CA LYS A 79 -6.97 -9.44 5.13
C LYS A 79 -6.17 -10.71 4.90
N GLU A 80 -4.87 -10.66 5.16
CA GLU A 80 -4.02 -11.86 5.04
C GLU A 80 -4.17 -12.78 6.26
N HIS A 81 -4.83 -12.32 7.33
CA HIS A 81 -4.98 -13.07 8.58
C HIS A 81 -3.63 -13.50 9.18
N ILE A 82 -2.62 -12.65 9.01
CA ILE A 82 -1.26 -12.88 9.51
C ILE A 82 -1.11 -12.16 10.85
N LEU A 83 -0.80 -12.92 11.89
CA LEU A 83 -0.28 -12.43 13.15
C LEU A 83 1.25 -12.42 13.11
N ILE A 84 1.88 -11.31 13.49
CA ILE A 84 3.32 -11.12 13.63
C ILE A 84 3.61 -10.81 15.10
N THR A 85 4.22 -11.76 15.82
CA THR A 85 4.56 -11.64 17.24
C THR A 85 5.86 -12.35 17.56
N THR A 86 6.54 -11.92 18.63
CA THR A 86 7.66 -12.64 19.25
C THR A 86 7.22 -13.71 20.25
N LYS A 87 5.96 -13.66 20.71
CA LYS A 87 5.43 -14.56 21.74
C LYS A 87 4.00 -14.99 21.46
N LEU A 88 3.77 -16.29 21.47
CA LEU A 88 2.44 -16.88 21.48
C LEU A 88 2.11 -17.41 22.88
N LYS A 89 0.89 -17.17 23.36
CA LYS A 89 0.47 -17.64 24.69
C LYS A 89 0.51 -19.18 24.72
N GLY A 90 1.30 -19.75 25.63
CA GLY A 90 1.42 -21.20 25.80
C GLY A 90 2.39 -21.89 24.84
N SER A 91 3.25 -21.16 24.14
CA SER A 91 4.29 -21.75 23.28
C SER A 91 5.64 -21.03 23.43
N HIS A 92 6.72 -21.77 23.19
CA HIS A 92 8.06 -21.18 23.09
C HIS A 92 8.21 -20.53 21.72
N GLY A 93 8.33 -19.20 21.68
CA GLY A 93 8.46 -18.43 20.45
C GLY A 93 7.17 -17.77 19.97
N GLY A 94 7.28 -17.08 18.83
CA GLY A 94 6.19 -16.34 18.20
C GLY A 94 6.01 -16.74 16.74
N THR A 95 5.30 -15.91 15.98
CA THR A 95 4.99 -16.15 14.56
C THR A 95 6.01 -15.53 13.61
N GLY A 96 7.16 -15.08 14.14
CA GLY A 96 8.30 -14.68 13.33
C GLY A 96 8.54 -13.19 13.23
N LEU A 97 8.17 -12.39 14.24
CA LEU A 97 8.78 -11.05 14.38
C LEU A 97 10.27 -11.24 14.72
N THR A 98 11.17 -10.66 13.93
CA THR A 98 12.62 -10.88 14.06
C THR A 98 13.34 -9.74 14.76
N ALA A 99 12.77 -8.53 14.72
CA ALA A 99 13.28 -7.34 15.38
C ALA A 99 12.13 -6.54 16.01
N TYR A 100 12.43 -5.73 17.02
CA TYR A 100 11.44 -4.80 17.57
C TYR A 100 11.01 -3.79 16.50
N PRO A 101 9.71 -3.47 16.40
CA PRO A 101 9.25 -2.43 15.50
C PRO A 101 9.90 -1.08 15.81
N THR A 102 10.32 -0.37 14.78
CA THR A 102 10.97 0.94 14.89
C THR A 102 10.17 1.99 14.12
N THR A 103 10.44 3.27 14.40
CA THR A 103 9.84 4.39 13.67
C THR A 103 10.92 5.42 13.38
N ASP A 104 10.91 5.98 12.17
CA ASP A 104 11.83 7.05 11.80
C ASP A 104 11.32 8.38 12.36
N GLN A 105 11.91 8.83 13.47
CA GLN A 105 11.57 10.10 14.10
C GLN A 105 12.04 11.33 13.30
N GLU A 106 12.89 11.15 12.28
CA GLU A 106 13.48 12.27 11.53
C GLU A 106 12.53 12.89 10.48
N ASN A 107 11.43 12.22 10.13
CA ASN A 107 10.54 12.70 9.07
C ASN A 107 9.30 13.40 9.65
N ALA A 108 9.52 14.52 10.36
CA ALA A 108 8.47 15.34 10.96
C ALA A 108 7.45 15.92 9.94
N GLU A 109 7.76 15.89 8.63
CA GLU A 109 6.87 16.33 7.56
C GLU A 109 5.89 15.24 7.07
N ALA A 110 6.08 13.98 7.47
CA ALA A 110 5.16 12.91 7.10
C ALA A 110 3.85 13.06 7.90
N LYS A 111 2.75 13.38 7.19
CA LYS A 111 1.39 13.53 7.78
C LYS A 111 0.87 12.30 8.55
N HIS A 112 1.54 11.15 8.44
CA HIS A 112 1.21 9.90 9.12
C HIS A 112 2.50 9.26 9.63
N ALA A 113 2.55 8.93 10.92
CA ALA A 113 3.64 8.15 11.49
C ALA A 113 3.61 6.73 10.88
N THR A 114 4.75 6.28 10.37
CA THR A 114 4.91 4.91 9.90
C THR A 114 5.89 4.16 10.80
N TRP A 115 5.68 2.85 10.88
CA TRP A 115 6.52 1.95 11.65
C TRP A 115 7.09 0.89 10.73
N GLU A 116 8.38 0.61 10.90
CA GLU A 116 9.04 -0.52 10.28
C GLU A 116 8.84 -1.77 11.14
N VAL A 117 8.45 -2.86 10.49
CA VAL A 117 8.27 -4.17 11.10
C VAL A 117 9.05 -5.19 10.28
N VAL A 118 9.96 -5.93 10.93
CA VAL A 118 10.73 -7.00 10.27
C VAL A 118 10.26 -8.36 10.78
N SER A 119 9.96 -9.24 9.84
CA SER A 119 9.53 -10.61 10.13
C SER A 119 10.27 -11.63 9.28
N LEU A 120 10.13 -12.90 9.63
CA LEU A 120 10.46 -14.03 8.75
C LEU A 120 9.73 -13.89 7.42
N LEU A 121 10.33 -14.41 6.35
CA LEU A 121 9.82 -14.30 5.00
C LEU A 121 8.36 -14.77 4.90
N ARG A 122 7.50 -13.82 4.53
CA ARG A 122 6.07 -14.03 4.28
C ARG A 122 5.70 -13.37 2.95
N TYR A 123 5.87 -14.10 1.85
CA TYR A 123 5.56 -13.67 0.48
C TYR A 123 4.08 -13.32 0.24
N GLN A 124 3.20 -13.71 1.17
CA GLN A 124 1.78 -13.35 1.13
C GLN A 124 1.56 -11.86 1.41
N ILE A 125 2.45 -11.26 2.20
CA ILE A 125 2.40 -9.83 2.54
C ILE A 125 2.86 -9.02 1.32
N SER A 126 2.04 -8.06 0.93
CA SER A 126 2.33 -7.11 -0.16
C SER A 126 1.79 -5.73 0.22
N THR A 127 2.15 -4.68 -0.52
CA THR A 127 1.50 -3.36 -0.38
C THR A 127 -0.03 -3.49 -0.39
N GLY A 128 -0.69 -2.78 0.52
CA GLY A 128 -2.13 -2.90 0.71
C GLY A 128 -2.55 -4.26 1.25
N SER A 129 -1.74 -4.89 2.09
CA SER A 129 -2.16 -6.00 2.97
C SER A 129 -2.54 -5.47 4.34
N VAL A 130 -3.40 -6.18 5.05
CA VAL A 130 -3.75 -5.92 6.46
C VAL A 130 -3.11 -7.03 7.30
N VAL A 131 -2.26 -6.63 8.24
CA VAL A 131 -1.50 -7.53 9.12
C VAL A 131 -1.74 -7.15 10.58
N THR A 132 -1.70 -8.14 11.47
CA THR A 132 -1.79 -7.91 12.91
C THR A 132 -0.39 -8.04 13.51
N VAL A 133 0.08 -6.99 14.18
CA VAL A 133 1.36 -6.98 14.89
C VAL A 133 1.06 -6.98 16.38
N GLN A 134 1.76 -7.83 17.13
CA GLN A 134 1.71 -7.88 18.59
C GLN A 134 3.13 -7.84 19.13
N ASP A 135 3.51 -6.67 19.60
CA ASP A 135 4.75 -6.42 20.31
C ASP A 135 4.53 -5.40 21.44
N ARG A 136 5.49 -5.29 22.36
CA ARG A 136 5.46 -4.29 23.44
C ARG A 136 5.37 -2.86 22.90
N PHE A 137 6.03 -2.56 21.77
CA PHE A 137 6.09 -1.20 21.23
C PHE A 137 4.99 -0.89 20.22
N LEU A 138 4.52 -1.91 19.48
CA LEU A 138 3.47 -1.76 18.48
C LEU A 138 2.50 -2.95 18.56
N SER A 139 1.24 -2.67 18.89
CA SER A 139 0.18 -3.68 18.99
C SER A 139 -1.08 -3.20 18.30
N GLY A 140 -1.56 -3.95 17.32
CA GLY A 140 -2.73 -3.58 16.54
C GLY A 140 -2.83 -4.26 15.19
N THR A 141 -3.79 -3.82 14.39
CA THR A 141 -3.98 -4.28 13.01
C THR A 141 -3.70 -3.12 12.07
N PHE A 142 -2.70 -3.29 11.21
CA PHE A 142 -2.12 -2.22 10.43
C PHE A 142 -2.17 -2.50 8.93
N ARG A 143 -2.14 -1.42 8.15
CA ARG A 143 -2.09 -1.46 6.69
C ARG A 143 -0.65 -1.36 6.23
N VAL A 144 -0.21 -2.28 5.38
CA VAL A 144 1.13 -2.25 4.78
C VAL A 144 1.19 -1.18 3.69
N LYS A 145 2.06 -0.19 3.88
CA LYS A 145 2.36 0.90 2.93
C LYS A 145 3.35 0.44 1.87
N SER A 146 4.44 -0.15 2.29
CA SER A 146 5.53 -0.61 1.44
C SER A 146 6.25 -1.78 2.11
N GLY A 147 7.08 -2.49 1.37
CA GLY A 147 7.88 -3.57 1.94
C GLY A 147 8.81 -4.21 0.93
N VAL A 148 9.77 -4.95 1.45
CA VAL A 148 10.79 -5.67 0.69
C VAL A 148 10.90 -7.09 1.25
N HIS A 149 10.96 -8.06 0.33
CA HIS A 149 11.33 -9.43 0.66
C HIS A 149 12.80 -9.61 0.34
N ALA A 150 13.58 -10.04 1.32
CA ALA A 150 14.96 -10.45 1.14
C ALA A 150 15.07 -11.96 1.30
N CYS A 151 15.80 -12.58 0.37
CA CYS A 151 16.08 -14.00 0.31
C CYS A 151 17.54 -14.12 -0.09
N ASP A 152 18.42 -14.19 0.90
CA ASP A 152 19.84 -14.41 0.73
C ASP A 152 20.25 -15.75 1.39
N ASP A 153 21.52 -16.15 1.23
CA ASP A 153 22.02 -17.44 1.71
C ASP A 153 21.89 -17.63 3.23
N SER A 154 21.68 -16.55 3.99
CA SER A 154 21.65 -16.53 5.45
C SER A 154 20.32 -16.02 6.04
N SER A 155 19.52 -15.31 5.26
CA SER A 155 18.38 -14.54 5.77
C SER A 155 17.20 -14.56 4.79
N PHE A 156 16.03 -14.87 5.35
CA PHE A 156 14.75 -14.88 4.66
C PHE A 156 13.80 -13.98 5.44
N THR A 157 13.66 -12.73 5.01
CA THR A 157 12.94 -11.71 5.75
C THR A 157 11.92 -10.96 4.90
N THR A 158 10.87 -10.47 5.57
CA THR A 158 9.97 -9.45 5.03
C THR A 158 10.07 -8.23 5.93
N THR A 159 10.62 -7.14 5.39
CA THR A 159 10.56 -5.81 5.98
C THR A 159 9.34 -5.10 5.44
N MET A 160 8.52 -4.54 6.32
CA MET A 160 7.31 -3.82 5.93
C MET A 160 7.19 -2.50 6.68
N GLU A 161 6.79 -1.47 5.96
CA GLU A 161 6.40 -0.19 6.52
C GLU A 161 4.87 -0.19 6.68
N VAL A 162 4.38 0.08 7.89
CA VAL A 162 2.95 0.07 8.21
C VAL A 162 2.46 1.45 8.64
N TYR A 163 1.21 1.77 8.26
CA TYR A 163 0.51 2.96 8.75
C TYR A 163 -0.02 2.73 10.16
N VAL A 164 0.15 3.73 11.03
CA VAL A 164 -0.43 3.81 12.38
C VAL A 164 -1.49 4.91 12.45
#